data_AF-A0A0S8B5H5-F1
#
_entry.id   AF-A0A0S8B5H5-F1
#
_cell.length_a   1.000
_cell.length_b   1.000
_cell.length_c   1.000
_cell.angle_alpha   90.00
_cell.angle_beta   90.00
_cell.angle_gamma   90.00
#
_symmetry.space_group_name_H-M   'P 1'
#
loop_
_entity.id
_entity.type
_entity.pdbx_description
1 polymer ?
#
loop_
_entity_poly.entity_id
_entity_poly.type
_entity_poly.pdbx_seq_one_letter_code
_entity_poly.pdbx_strand_id
1 'polypeptide(L)'
;MINLFLLFWMLVVLFTVIGYMRGWQKEVIAMSGLVGAVAALMQFGYEMVSLFGVVPADVMTPEQLQDVRGRQILIQGIFFAIVAFFSYQVVASLAVSVAGGRFGERIRAGLERRIIGMLVGAINGYLVVGGLWSLLEYVPIPDGYEHLPVGVPYPFDPNIILRPAADTLAFGFTEWLPLGIMSPTLWLILFFVTFFIVIVALI
;
A
#
# COMPACT_ATOMS: atom_id res chain seq x y z
N MET A 1 18.89 15.27 1.40
CA MET A 1 17.87 14.55 2.18
C MET A 1 16.55 14.60 1.43
N ILE A 2 15.97 13.45 1.13
CA ILE A 2 14.66 13.33 0.47
C ILE A 2 13.56 13.46 1.55
N ASN A 3 12.58 14.32 1.29
CA ASN A 3 11.39 14.42 2.15
C ASN A 3 10.36 13.37 1.70
N LEU A 4 10.21 12.29 2.48
CA LEU A 4 9.27 11.21 2.18
C LEU A 4 7.81 11.67 2.13
N PHE A 5 7.42 12.64 2.95
CA PHE A 5 6.05 13.15 2.95
C PHE A 5 5.72 13.86 1.63
N LEU A 6 6.65 14.67 1.11
CA LEU A 6 6.50 15.31 -0.20
C LEU A 6 6.50 14.28 -1.33
N LEU A 7 7.45 13.33 -1.30
CA LEU A 7 7.55 12.25 -2.28
C LEU A 7 6.28 11.41 -2.32
N PHE A 8 5.72 11.09 -1.14
CA PHE A 8 4.46 10.37 -0.99
C PHE A 8 3.33 11.07 -1.76
N TRP A 9 3.07 12.34 -1.48
CA TRP A 9 1.99 13.08 -2.15
C TRP A 9 2.23 13.26 -3.64
N MET A 10 3.48 13.47 -4.07
CA MET A 10 3.84 13.54 -5.49
C MET A 10 3.47 12.23 -6.21
N LEU A 11 3.78 11.08 -5.61
CA LEU A 11 3.45 9.78 -6.20
C LEU A 11 1.94 9.50 -6.16
N VAL A 12 1.22 9.89 -5.09
CA VAL A 12 -0.25 9.80 -5.04
C VAL A 12 -0.90 10.62 -6.16
N VAL A 13 -0.42 11.83 -6.42
CA VAL A 13 -0.89 12.67 -7.54
C VAL A 13 -0.61 12.00 -8.88
N LEU A 14 0.55 11.35 -9.05
CA LEU A 14 0.86 10.59 -10.26
C LEU A 14 -0.16 9.46 -10.49
N PHE A 15 -0.49 8.69 -9.45
CA PHE A 15 -1.51 7.64 -9.53
C PHE A 15 -2.93 8.19 -9.79
N THR A 16 -3.22 9.39 -9.30
CA THR A 16 -4.46 10.11 -9.58
C THR A 16 -4.61 10.39 -11.09
N VAL A 17 -3.52 10.83 -11.74
CA VAL A 17 -3.47 11.03 -13.20
C VAL A 17 -3.57 9.71 -13.95
N ILE A 18 -2.89 8.65 -13.50
CA ILE A 18 -3.00 7.31 -14.09
C ILE A 18 -4.44 6.81 -14.04
N GLY A 19 -5.12 6.96 -12.90
CA GLY A 19 -6.50 6.52 -12.73
C GLY A 19 -7.48 7.24 -13.66
N TYR A 20 -7.26 8.55 -13.87
CA TYR A 20 -8.03 9.34 -14.84
C TYR A 20 -7.90 8.77 -16.27
N MET A 21 -6.69 8.34 -16.67
CA MET A 21 -6.41 7.82 -18.01
C MET A 21 -6.87 6.36 -18.19
N ARG A 22 -6.74 5.52 -17.16
CA ARG A 22 -6.93 4.06 -17.23
C ARG A 22 -8.40 3.63 -17.11
N GLY A 23 -9.20 4.43 -16.41
CA GLY A 23 -10.64 4.21 -16.24
C GLY A 23 -11.01 3.47 -14.95
N TRP A 24 -12.17 3.83 -14.39
CA TRP A 24 -12.56 3.44 -13.04
C TRP A 24 -12.68 1.92 -12.81
N GLN A 25 -13.21 1.14 -13.76
CA GLN A 25 -13.39 -0.30 -13.57
C GLN A 25 -12.05 -1.01 -13.31
N LYS A 26 -11.02 -0.64 -14.08
CA LYS A 26 -9.67 -1.21 -13.91
C LYS A 26 -9.04 -0.78 -12.60
N GLU A 27 -9.23 0.46 -12.19
CA GLU A 27 -8.70 0.95 -10.91
C GLU A 27 -9.40 0.31 -9.71
N VAL A 28 -10.71 0.06 -9.77
CA VAL A 28 -11.46 -0.60 -8.69
C VAL A 28 -11.04 -2.06 -8.53
N ILE A 29 -10.83 -2.78 -9.63
CA ILE A 29 -10.34 -4.16 -9.54
C ILE A 29 -8.90 -4.17 -9.01
N ALA A 30 -8.03 -3.26 -9.46
CA ALA A 30 -6.68 -3.13 -8.92
C ALA A 30 -6.69 -2.79 -7.41
N MET A 31 -7.60 -1.92 -6.98
CA MET A 31 -7.79 -1.55 -5.56
C MET A 31 -8.06 -2.78 -4.69
N SER A 32 -8.89 -3.72 -5.15
CA SER A 32 -9.17 -4.95 -4.39
C SER A 32 -7.92 -5.80 -4.16
N GLY A 33 -7.05 -5.90 -5.16
CA GLY A 33 -5.78 -6.62 -5.04
C GLY A 33 -4.79 -5.90 -4.13
N LEU A 34 -4.78 -4.56 -4.15
CA LEU A 34 -3.98 -3.76 -3.22
C LEU A 34 -4.46 -3.89 -1.77
N VAL A 35 -5.77 -3.82 -1.54
CA VAL A 35 -6.35 -4.06 -0.21
C VAL A 35 -6.04 -5.49 0.23
N GLY A 36 -6.15 -6.47 -0.67
CA GLY A 36 -5.72 -7.85 -0.43
C GLY A 36 -4.24 -7.97 -0.08
N ALA A 37 -3.36 -7.17 -0.69
CA ALA A 37 -1.94 -7.15 -0.37
C ALA A 37 -1.67 -6.64 1.06
N VAL A 38 -2.31 -5.54 1.44
CA VAL A 38 -2.19 -4.99 2.82
C VAL A 38 -2.79 -5.96 3.84
N ALA A 39 -3.93 -6.58 3.53
CA ALA A 39 -4.54 -7.63 4.35
C ALA A 39 -3.64 -8.85 4.50
N ALA A 40 -3.00 -9.30 3.42
CA ALA A 40 -2.07 -10.42 3.47
C ALA A 40 -0.84 -10.11 4.31
N LEU A 41 -0.31 -8.88 4.23
CA LEU A 41 0.72 -8.41 5.15
C LEU A 41 0.21 -8.47 6.60
N MET A 42 -0.96 -7.92 6.88
CA MET A 42 -1.54 -7.93 8.24
C MET A 42 -1.66 -9.32 8.85
N GLN A 43 -2.07 -10.31 8.05
CA GLN A 43 -2.29 -11.66 8.54
C GLN A 43 -1.03 -12.52 8.58
N PHE A 44 -0.12 -12.34 7.62
CA PHE A 44 1.02 -13.25 7.41
C PHE A 44 2.38 -12.57 7.59
N GLY A 45 2.45 -11.26 7.77
CA GLY A 45 3.68 -10.48 7.76
C GLY A 45 4.69 -10.89 8.83
N TYR A 46 4.20 -11.27 10.02
CA TYR A 46 5.04 -11.86 11.06
C TYR A 46 5.62 -13.21 10.64
N GLU A 47 4.79 -14.12 10.12
CA GLU A 47 5.24 -15.44 9.67
C GLU A 47 6.20 -15.36 8.48
N MET A 48 5.99 -14.40 7.57
CA MET A 48 6.89 -14.17 6.46
C MET A 48 8.29 -13.77 6.91
N VAL A 49 8.39 -13.03 8.01
CA VAL A 49 9.65 -12.54 8.57
C VAL A 49 10.26 -13.52 9.56
N SER A 50 9.44 -14.26 10.32
CA SER A 50 9.89 -15.19 11.36
C SER A 50 10.75 -16.31 10.80
N LEU A 51 10.45 -16.75 9.57
CA LEU A 51 11.25 -17.72 8.80
C LEU A 51 12.71 -17.28 8.57
N PHE A 52 12.99 -15.97 8.62
CA PHE A 52 14.32 -15.41 8.38
C PHE A 52 15.05 -14.98 9.66
N GLY A 53 14.54 -15.38 10.83
CA GLY A 53 15.21 -15.23 12.12
C GLY A 53 14.72 -14.02 12.91
N VAL A 54 13.66 -14.22 13.70
CA VAL A 54 13.37 -13.34 14.85
C VAL A 54 14.37 -13.70 15.94
N VAL A 55 15.55 -13.08 15.91
CA VAL A 55 16.44 -13.12 17.06
C VAL A 55 15.85 -12.18 18.12
N PRO A 56 15.74 -12.61 19.39
CA PRO A 56 15.25 -11.75 20.46
C PRO A 56 16.06 -10.43 20.54
N ALA A 57 15.35 -9.30 20.49
CA ALA A 57 15.95 -7.95 20.39
C ALA A 57 16.83 -7.58 21.60
N ASP A 58 16.66 -8.29 22.71
CA ASP A 58 17.40 -8.18 23.97
C ASP A 58 18.87 -8.63 23.87
N VAL A 59 19.25 -9.34 22.81
CA VAL A 59 20.63 -9.87 22.64
C VAL A 59 21.38 -9.21 21.47
N MET A 60 20.76 -8.27 20.75
CA MET A 60 21.30 -7.70 19.51
C MET A 60 21.91 -6.32 19.72
N THR A 61 23.02 -6.04 19.04
CA THR A 61 23.57 -4.68 18.98
C THR A 61 22.64 -3.76 18.14
N PRO A 62 22.68 -2.43 18.35
CA PRO A 62 21.91 -1.49 17.53
C PRO A 62 22.13 -1.64 16.02
N GLU A 63 23.35 -1.97 15.61
CA GLU A 63 23.70 -2.22 14.20
C GLU A 63 23.04 -3.49 13.65
N GLN A 64 23.03 -4.57 14.44
CA GLN A 64 22.39 -5.83 14.06
C GLN A 64 20.86 -5.66 13.95
N LEU A 65 20.26 -4.88 14.86
CA LEU A 65 18.83 -4.55 14.80
C LEU A 65 18.46 -3.79 13.52
N GLN A 66 19.31 -2.86 13.07
CA GLN A 66 19.08 -2.14 11.83
C GLN A 66 19.20 -3.04 10.60
N ASP A 67 20.19 -3.93 10.56
CA ASP A 67 20.37 -4.88 9.45
C ASP A 67 19.18 -5.86 9.34
N VAL A 68 18.74 -6.42 10.47
CA VAL A 68 17.55 -7.29 10.51
C VAL A 68 16.32 -6.54 9.99
N ARG A 69 16.07 -5.32 10.49
CA ARG A 69 14.93 -4.50 10.02
C ARG A 69 15.00 -4.21 8.53
N GLY A 70 16.18 -3.90 7.99
CA GLY A 70 16.39 -3.71 6.56
C GLY A 70 15.96 -4.93 5.74
N ARG A 71 16.33 -6.14 6.19
CA ARG A 71 15.91 -7.39 5.56
C ARG A 71 14.41 -7.64 5.65
N GLN A 72 13.80 -7.35 6.80
CA GLN A 72 12.35 -7.49 7.01
C GLN A 72 11.57 -6.60 6.03
N ILE A 73 11.97 -5.33 5.93
CA ILE A 73 11.38 -4.37 4.99
C ILE A 73 11.55 -4.84 3.56
N LEU A 74 12.71 -5.39 3.20
CA LEU A 74 12.97 -5.89 1.85
C LEU A 74 12.08 -7.08 1.50
N ILE A 75 11.92 -8.05 2.40
CA ILE A 75 11.07 -9.22 2.18
C ILE A 75 9.60 -8.80 2.01
N GLN A 76 9.07 -8.02 2.95
CA GLN A 76 7.68 -7.55 2.90
C GLN A 76 7.46 -6.61 1.72
N GLY A 77 8.44 -5.76 1.41
CA GLY A 77 8.40 -4.83 0.28
C GLY A 77 8.38 -5.52 -1.07
N ILE A 78 9.20 -6.57 -1.26
CA ILE A 78 9.18 -7.38 -2.48
C ILE A 78 7.84 -8.10 -2.63
N PHE A 79 7.35 -8.73 -1.56
CA PHE A 79 6.03 -9.36 -1.57
C PHE A 79 4.93 -8.37 -1.96
N PHE A 80 4.86 -7.23 -1.27
CA PHE A 80 3.86 -6.20 -1.54
C PHE A 80 3.97 -5.66 -2.96
N ALA A 81 5.19 -5.38 -3.45
CA ALA A 81 5.42 -4.90 -4.80
C ALA A 81 4.98 -5.93 -5.87
N ILE A 82 5.22 -7.22 -5.65
CA ILE A 82 4.77 -8.29 -6.56
C ILE A 82 3.24 -8.33 -6.61
N VAL A 83 2.57 -8.34 -5.45
CA VAL A 83 1.09 -8.38 -5.41
C VAL A 83 0.51 -7.10 -6.03
N ALA A 84 1.06 -5.93 -5.72
CA ALA A 84 0.65 -4.67 -6.32
C ALA A 84 0.84 -4.66 -7.84
N PHE A 85 1.98 -5.15 -8.33
CA PHE A 85 2.25 -5.29 -9.76
C PHE A 85 1.21 -6.17 -10.45
N PHE A 86 0.96 -7.38 -9.93
CA PHE A 86 -0.04 -8.29 -10.51
C PHE A 86 -1.47 -7.74 -10.40
N SER A 87 -1.80 -7.02 -9.33
CA SER A 87 -3.09 -6.32 -9.20
C SER A 87 -3.32 -5.32 -10.34
N TYR A 88 -2.26 -4.68 -10.82
CA TYR A 88 -2.33 -3.81 -12.00
C TYR A 88 -2.27 -4.60 -13.33
N GLN A 89 -1.45 -5.64 -13.45
CA GLN A 89 -1.28 -6.37 -14.71
C GLN A 89 -2.45 -7.29 -15.05
N VAL A 90 -2.91 -8.11 -14.10
CA VAL A 90 -3.97 -9.11 -14.32
C VAL A 90 -5.30 -8.44 -14.69
N VAL A 91 -5.55 -7.25 -14.15
CA VAL A 91 -6.76 -6.48 -14.47
C VAL A 91 -6.72 -5.92 -15.89
N ALA A 92 -5.53 -5.62 -16.42
CA ALA A 92 -5.39 -5.14 -17.78
C ALA A 92 -5.86 -6.20 -18.80
N SER A 93 -5.68 -7.50 -18.50
CA SER A 93 -6.14 -8.60 -19.37
C SER A 93 -7.62 -8.94 -19.18
N LEU A 94 -8.14 -8.95 -17.95
CA LEU A 94 -9.54 -9.27 -17.65
C LEU A 94 -10.54 -8.19 -18.13
N ALA A 95 -10.16 -6.92 -18.12
CA ALA A 95 -11.06 -5.85 -18.55
C ALA A 95 -11.27 -5.81 -20.08
N VAL A 96 -10.40 -6.45 -20.87
CA VAL A 96 -10.52 -6.51 -22.33
C VAL A 96 -11.64 -7.48 -22.75
N SER A 97 -11.90 -8.55 -21.98
CA SER A 97 -12.93 -9.53 -22.31
C SER A 97 -14.36 -9.06 -21.98
N VAL A 98 -14.54 -8.13 -21.04
CA VAL A 98 -15.87 -7.64 -20.59
C VAL A 98 -16.36 -6.41 -21.39
N ALA A 99 -15.48 -5.70 -22.11
CA ALA A 99 -15.78 -4.44 -22.79
C ALA A 99 -16.57 -4.56 -24.13
N GLY A 100 -17.36 -5.63 -24.32
CA GLY A 100 -18.14 -5.92 -25.52
C GLY A 100 -19.47 -5.14 -25.70
N GLY A 101 -19.74 -4.08 -24.91
CA GLY A 101 -21.03 -3.38 -24.93
C GLY A 101 -20.99 -1.91 -25.35
N ARG A 102 -21.54 -1.60 -26.54
CA ARG A 102 -22.16 -0.34 -27.02
C ARG A 102 -21.36 0.99 -26.95
N PHE A 103 -21.14 1.59 -28.13
CA PHE A 103 -20.25 2.73 -28.40
C PHE A 103 -20.89 4.13 -28.24
N GLY A 104 -22.23 4.24 -28.21
CA GLY A 104 -22.96 5.52 -28.35
C GLY A 104 -23.13 6.38 -27.08
N GLU A 105 -23.17 5.79 -25.88
CA GLU A 105 -23.35 6.52 -24.60
C GLU A 105 -22.03 7.02 -23.97
N ARG A 106 -20.89 6.68 -24.59
CA ARG A 106 -19.55 6.74 -23.97
C ARG A 106 -18.94 8.15 -23.81
N ILE A 107 -19.45 9.17 -24.49
CA ILE A 107 -18.74 10.46 -24.57
C ILE A 107 -19.14 11.41 -23.43
N ARG A 108 -20.44 11.52 -23.09
CA ARG A 108 -20.90 12.29 -21.91
C ARG A 108 -20.74 11.52 -20.60
N ALA A 109 -21.01 10.21 -20.60
CA ALA A 109 -20.64 9.33 -19.49
C ALA A 109 -19.13 9.18 -19.30
N GLY A 110 -18.31 9.67 -20.25
CA GLY A 110 -16.86 9.54 -20.24
C GLY A 110 -16.18 10.40 -19.17
N LEU A 111 -16.63 11.65 -18.96
CA LEU A 111 -16.00 12.54 -17.99
C LEU A 111 -16.25 12.09 -16.55
N GLU A 112 -17.49 11.75 -16.21
CA GLU A 112 -17.86 11.21 -14.90
C GLU A 112 -17.06 9.94 -14.57
N ARG A 113 -17.02 8.99 -15.52
CA ARG A 113 -16.25 7.73 -15.38
C ARG A 113 -14.74 7.97 -15.22
N ARG A 114 -14.20 9.03 -15.82
CA ARG A 114 -12.79 9.42 -15.66
C ARG A 114 -12.52 10.09 -14.32
N ILE A 115 -13.45 10.90 -13.81
CA ILE A 115 -13.35 11.50 -12.47
C ILE A 115 -13.40 10.41 -11.39
N ILE A 116 -14.28 9.42 -11.52
CA ILE A 116 -14.28 8.26 -10.62
C ILE A 116 -12.95 7.51 -10.72
N GLY A 117 -12.43 7.29 -11.93
CA GLY A 117 -11.11 6.69 -12.13
C GLY A 117 -9.99 7.49 -11.46
N MET A 118 -10.05 8.82 -11.51
CA MET A 118 -9.12 9.72 -10.83
C MET A 118 -9.15 9.56 -9.31
N LEU A 119 -10.34 9.52 -8.70
CA LEU A 119 -10.51 9.34 -7.26
C LEU A 119 -10.02 7.97 -6.79
N VAL A 120 -10.38 6.89 -7.51
CA VAL A 120 -9.91 5.54 -7.19
C VAL A 120 -8.40 5.43 -7.43
N GLY A 121 -7.87 6.10 -8.47
CA GLY A 121 -6.43 6.21 -8.69
C GLY A 121 -5.71 6.85 -7.52
N ALA A 122 -6.25 7.92 -6.93
CA ALA A 122 -5.68 8.54 -5.73
C ALA A 122 -5.65 7.57 -4.54
N ILE A 123 -6.74 6.81 -4.32
CA ILE A 123 -6.82 5.77 -3.28
C ILE A 123 -5.78 4.68 -3.54
N ASN A 124 -5.65 4.22 -4.78
CA ASN A 124 -4.65 3.22 -5.14
C ASN A 124 -3.23 3.73 -4.96
N GLY A 125 -2.95 4.98 -5.31
CA GLY A 125 -1.67 5.63 -5.03
C GLY A 125 -1.36 5.67 -3.54
N TYR A 126 -2.36 6.03 -2.73
CA TYR A 126 -2.25 5.98 -1.27
C TYR A 126 -1.97 4.57 -0.76
N LEU A 127 -2.66 3.54 -1.28
CA LEU A 127 -2.44 2.15 -0.87
C LEU A 127 -1.06 1.64 -1.28
N VAL A 128 -0.60 1.91 -2.50
CA VAL A 128 0.72 1.47 -2.99
C VAL A 128 1.84 2.20 -2.26
N VAL A 129 1.86 3.53 -2.32
CA VAL A 129 2.97 4.34 -1.82
C VAL A 129 2.93 4.39 -0.30
N GLY A 130 1.75 4.54 0.28
CA GLY A 130 1.55 4.48 1.72
C GLY A 130 1.83 3.09 2.27
N GLY A 131 1.50 2.03 1.55
CA GLY A 131 1.83 0.65 1.92
C GLY A 131 3.34 0.46 2.01
N LEU A 132 4.10 0.90 1.01
CA LEU A 132 5.56 0.86 1.04
C LEU A 132 6.15 1.72 2.17
N TRP A 133 5.62 2.93 2.39
CA TRP A 133 6.09 3.77 3.50
C TRP A 133 5.74 3.16 4.87
N SER A 134 4.59 2.50 4.99
CA SER A 134 4.19 1.86 6.24
C SER A 134 5.13 0.75 6.68
N LEU A 135 5.80 0.05 5.75
CA LEU A 135 6.84 -0.91 6.10
C LEU A 135 8.04 -0.26 6.83
N LEU A 136 8.26 1.05 6.63
CA LEU A 136 9.32 1.79 7.33
C LEU A 136 8.90 2.26 8.72
N GLU A 137 7.60 2.42 8.96
CA GLU A 137 7.01 2.96 10.19
C GLU A 137 6.45 1.90 11.13
N TYR A 138 6.21 0.68 10.63
CA TYR A 138 5.60 -0.40 11.38
C TYR A 138 6.48 -1.64 11.41
N VAL A 139 6.44 -2.36 12.53
CA VAL A 139 7.15 -3.63 12.74
C VAL A 139 6.12 -4.74 12.87
N PRO A 140 6.34 -5.91 12.22
CA PRO A 140 5.44 -7.04 12.36
C PRO A 140 5.53 -7.65 13.77
N ILE A 141 4.38 -7.94 14.35
CA ILE A 141 4.18 -8.67 15.60
C ILE A 141 3.22 -9.85 15.33
N PRO A 142 3.17 -10.89 16.19
CA PRO A 142 2.33 -12.07 15.93
C PRO A 142 0.86 -11.74 15.59
N ASP A 143 0.30 -10.69 16.19
CA ASP A 143 -1.10 -10.29 16.01
C ASP A 143 -1.29 -9.09 15.06
N GLY A 144 -0.27 -8.72 14.26
CA GLY A 144 -0.37 -7.66 13.26
C GLY A 144 0.88 -6.79 13.15
N TYR A 145 0.70 -5.48 13.26
CA TYR A 145 1.78 -4.49 13.13
C TYR A 145 1.73 -3.46 14.24
N GLU A 146 2.89 -3.09 14.77
CA GLU A 146 3.05 -2.05 15.78
C GLU A 146 3.85 -0.88 15.20
N HIS A 147 3.44 0.35 15.55
CA HIS A 147 4.14 1.56 15.12
C HIS A 147 5.48 1.71 15.85
N LEU A 148 6.51 2.16 15.13
CA LEU A 148 7.85 2.32 15.67
C LEU A 148 7.91 3.41 16.74
N PRO A 149 8.57 3.16 17.89
CA PRO A 149 8.77 4.17 18.91
C PRO A 149 9.48 5.42 18.36
N VAL A 150 9.14 6.58 18.93
CA VAL A 150 9.79 7.85 18.59
C VAL A 150 11.30 7.76 18.80
N GLY A 151 12.08 8.32 17.87
CA GLY A 151 13.55 8.35 17.95
C GLY A 151 14.24 7.15 17.32
N VAL A 152 13.52 6.11 16.92
CA VAL A 152 14.09 5.01 16.13
C VAL A 152 14.27 5.46 14.67
N PRO A 153 15.50 5.45 14.12
CA PRO A 153 15.75 5.83 12.73
C PRO A 153 15.32 4.72 11.74
N TYR A 154 15.17 5.10 10.47
CA TYR A 154 15.04 4.15 9.38
C TYR A 154 16.37 3.43 9.12
N PRO A 155 16.35 2.19 8.57
CA PRO A 155 17.56 1.44 8.24
C PRO A 155 18.18 1.91 6.90
N PHE A 156 18.32 3.22 6.73
CA PHE A 156 18.95 3.87 5.58
C PHE A 156 19.98 4.90 6.05
N ASP A 157 20.88 5.31 5.16
CA ASP A 157 21.80 6.41 5.45
C ASP A 157 21.00 7.68 5.83
N PRO A 158 21.19 8.25 7.04
CA PRO A 158 20.48 9.43 7.50
C PRO A 158 20.64 10.65 6.59
N ASN A 159 21.71 10.72 5.78
CA ASN A 159 21.94 11.81 4.83
C ASN A 159 21.01 11.72 3.60
N ILE A 160 20.49 10.53 3.31
CA ILE A 160 19.62 10.28 2.15
C ILE A 160 18.16 10.35 2.57
N ILE A 161 17.73 9.50 3.51
CA ILE A 161 16.35 9.40 3.97
C ILE A 161 16.33 9.51 5.50
N LEU A 162 15.59 10.50 5.99
CA LEU A 162 15.37 10.70 7.43
C LEU A 162 13.91 10.42 7.77
N ARG A 163 13.70 9.78 8.91
CA ARG A 163 12.37 9.67 9.52
C ARG A 163 11.85 11.06 9.92
N PRO A 164 10.58 11.39 9.66
CA PRO A 164 10.00 12.66 10.10
C PRO A 164 10.15 12.86 11.62
N ALA A 165 10.48 14.08 12.03
CA ALA A 165 10.55 14.43 13.45
C ALA A 165 9.14 14.47 14.08
N ALA A 166 9.04 14.09 15.36
CA ALA A 166 7.77 13.88 16.06
C ALA A 166 6.85 15.11 16.13
N ASP A 167 7.41 16.31 16.03
CA ASP A 167 6.72 17.60 16.05
C ASP A 167 6.17 18.03 14.67
N THR A 168 6.37 17.23 13.63
CA THR A 168 5.98 17.57 12.26
C THR A 168 4.66 16.95 11.85
N LEU A 169 3.93 17.63 10.95
CA LEU A 169 2.71 17.08 10.31
C LEU A 169 2.98 15.74 9.60
N ALA A 170 4.19 15.58 9.05
CA ALA A 170 4.62 14.37 8.38
C ALA A 170 4.67 13.17 9.35
N PHE A 171 5.06 13.37 10.60
CA PHE A 171 5.04 12.31 11.61
C PHE A 171 3.61 11.92 11.98
N GLY A 172 2.73 12.90 12.25
CA GLY A 172 1.32 12.63 12.52
C GLY A 172 0.61 11.91 11.37
N PHE A 173 1.05 12.12 10.12
CA PHE A 173 0.53 11.39 8.97
C PHE A 173 0.90 9.89 8.96
N THR A 174 1.96 9.47 9.66
CA THR A 174 2.39 8.05 9.67
C THR A 174 1.38 7.11 10.34
N GLU A 175 0.53 7.64 11.23
CA GLU A 175 -0.59 6.92 11.84
C GLU A 175 -1.69 6.60 10.81
N TRP A 176 -1.81 7.45 9.80
CA TRP A 176 -2.80 7.34 8.72
C TRP A 176 -2.25 6.58 7.52
N LEU A 177 -1.20 5.77 7.68
CA LEU A 177 -0.72 4.90 6.61
C LEU A 177 -1.57 3.62 6.54
N PRO A 178 -1.58 2.89 5.41
CA PRO A 178 -2.44 1.72 5.23
C PRO A 178 -2.34 0.66 6.33
N LEU A 179 -1.11 0.34 6.80
CA LEU A 179 -0.94 -0.59 7.92
C LEU A 179 -1.36 0.01 9.28
N GLY A 180 -1.39 1.32 9.45
CA GLY A 180 -1.92 1.95 10.67
C GLY A 180 -3.44 1.86 10.77
N ILE A 181 -4.12 2.04 9.64
CA ILE A 181 -5.59 2.07 9.57
C ILE A 181 -6.19 0.65 9.58
N MET A 182 -5.53 -0.32 8.97
CA MET A 182 -6.04 -1.69 8.84
C MET A 182 -5.78 -2.53 10.10
N SER A 183 -6.56 -2.29 11.16
CA SER A 183 -6.53 -3.14 12.36
C SER A 183 -6.84 -4.62 12.03
N PRO A 184 -6.50 -5.58 12.92
CA PRO A 184 -6.72 -7.02 12.70
C PRO A 184 -8.16 -7.44 12.36
N THR A 185 -9.15 -6.58 12.62
CA THR A 185 -10.56 -6.84 12.27
C THR A 185 -11.00 -6.05 11.03
N LEU A 186 -10.43 -4.87 10.80
CA LEU A 186 -10.80 -4.00 9.69
C LEU A 186 -10.32 -4.53 8.34
N TRP A 187 -9.19 -5.23 8.29
CA TRP A 187 -8.69 -5.79 7.02
C TRP A 187 -9.65 -6.83 6.44
N LEU A 188 -10.27 -7.69 7.27
CA LEU A 188 -11.24 -8.70 6.82
C LEU A 188 -12.46 -8.03 6.19
N ILE A 189 -13.02 -7.03 6.88
CA ILE A 189 -14.19 -6.29 6.40
C ILE A 189 -13.85 -5.59 5.08
N LEU A 190 -12.72 -4.89 5.02
CA LEU A 190 -12.29 -4.17 3.82
C LEU A 190 -12.02 -5.13 2.66
N PHE A 191 -11.42 -6.29 2.92
CA PHE A 191 -11.20 -7.32 1.91
C PHE A 191 -12.53 -7.83 1.32
N PHE A 192 -13.49 -8.22 2.17
CA PHE A 192 -14.78 -8.69 1.68
C PHE A 192 -15.55 -7.57 0.95
N VAL A 193 -15.58 -6.36 1.50
CA VAL A 193 -16.25 -5.21 0.86
C VAL A 193 -15.65 -4.92 -0.51
N THR A 194 -14.32 -4.88 -0.63
CA THR A 194 -13.67 -4.65 -1.93
C THR A 194 -13.88 -5.82 -2.90
N PHE A 195 -13.91 -7.06 -2.41
CA PHE A 195 -14.24 -8.22 -3.24
C PHE A 195 -15.68 -8.16 -3.77
N PHE A 196 -16.66 -7.78 -2.94
CA PHE A 196 -18.05 -7.56 -3.38
C PHE A 196 -18.15 -6.43 -4.40
N ILE A 197 -17.45 -5.32 -4.20
CA ILE A 197 -17.40 -4.21 -5.16
C ILE A 197 -16.88 -4.69 -6.52
N VAL A 198 -15.87 -5.57 -6.54
CA VAL A 198 -15.35 -6.15 -7.79
C VAL A 198 -16.37 -7.04 -8.47
N ILE A 199 -17.08 -7.89 -7.73
CA ILE A 199 -18.16 -8.71 -8.30
C ILE A 199 -19.21 -7.81 -8.96
N VAL A 200 -19.64 -6.75 -8.27
CA VAL A 200 -20.60 -5.77 -8.81
C VAL A 200 -20.04 -5.04 -10.03
N ALA A 201 -18.73 -4.74 -10.06
CA ALA A 201 -18.10 -4.08 -11.20
C ALA A 201 -17.93 -4.97 -12.44
N LEU A 202 -17.99 -6.30 -12.26
CA LEU A 202 -17.83 -7.31 -13.31
C LEU A 202 -19.16 -7.81 -13.91
N ILE A 203 -20.28 -7.69 -13.19
CA ILE A 203 -21.65 -8.01 -13.64
C ILE A 203 -22.23 -6.85 -14.43
#